data_AF-A0AAV0X756-F1
#
_entry.id   AF-A0AAV0X756-F1
#
_cell.length_a   1.000
_cell.length_b   1.000
_cell.length_c   1.000
_cell.angle_alpha   90.00
_cell.angle_beta   90.00
_cell.angle_gamma   90.00
#
_symmetry.space_group_name_H-M   'P 1'
#
loop_
_entity.id
_entity.type
_entity.pdbx_description
1 polymer ?
#
loop_
_entity_poly.entity_id
_entity_poly.type
_entity_poly.pdbx_seq_one_letter_code
_entity_poly.pdbx_strand_id
1 'polypeptide(L)'
;MRVVSGTVKSTPTKWLPVLTNILPPSLRSKEALLRTTTKADRTKRALFYQMLRNTPNLRLKSRKSPWSTAKELALSNFEGTKEWSENWISIDVKNSGLVSDSNKGVEGMDLPRDVWSVVRT
;
A
#
# COMPACT_ATOMS: atom_id res chain seq x y z
N MET A 1 -0.23 14.83 -11.52
CA MET A 1 -1.31 15.15 -10.56
C MET A 1 -2.49 15.63 -11.38
N ARG A 2 -3.61 14.88 -11.44
CA ARG A 2 -4.74 15.22 -12.31
C ARG A 2 -5.63 16.21 -11.55
N VAL A 3 -5.57 17.48 -11.92
CA VAL A 3 -6.50 18.50 -11.41
C VAL A 3 -7.85 18.22 -12.07
N VAL A 4 -8.81 17.74 -11.29
CA VAL A 4 -10.20 17.68 -11.75
C VAL A 4 -10.77 19.08 -11.59
N SER A 5 -10.77 19.85 -12.68
CA SER A 5 -11.36 21.18 -12.74
C SER A 5 -12.88 21.07 -12.52
N GLY A 6 -13.34 21.37 -11.30
CA GLY A 6 -14.76 21.30 -10.95
C GLY A 6 -15.04 21.16 -9.45
N THR A 7 -14.06 20.74 -8.64
CA THR A 7 -14.19 20.72 -7.17
C THR A 7 -13.53 21.95 -6.55
N VAL A 8 -14.28 22.66 -5.68
CA VAL A 8 -13.86 23.93 -5.04
C VAL A 8 -12.57 23.79 -4.23
N LYS A 9 -12.29 22.59 -3.69
CA LYS A 9 -11.02 22.20 -3.07
C LYS A 9 -10.73 20.73 -3.35
N SER A 10 -9.50 20.41 -3.75
CA SER A 10 -9.06 19.02 -3.90
C SER A 10 -8.90 18.36 -2.53
N THR A 11 -9.29 17.09 -2.41
CA THR A 11 -9.01 16.30 -1.20
C THR A 11 -7.50 16.14 -1.05
N PRO A 12 -6.93 16.38 0.14
CA PRO A 12 -5.51 16.16 0.35
C PRO A 12 -5.13 14.72 0.03
N THR A 13 -4.02 14.52 -0.68
CA THR A 13 -3.55 13.20 -1.15
C THR A 13 -3.39 12.20 -0.01
N LYS A 14 -3.10 12.69 1.20
CA LYS A 14 -2.95 11.92 2.43
C LYS A 14 -4.25 11.22 2.86
N TRP A 15 -5.43 11.77 2.53
CA TRP A 15 -6.74 11.19 2.85
C TRP A 15 -7.15 10.07 1.89
N LEU A 16 -6.58 10.02 0.69
CA LEU A 16 -7.01 9.07 -0.34
C LEU A 16 -6.95 7.61 0.10
N PRO A 17 -5.88 7.11 0.75
CA PRO A 17 -5.81 5.71 1.15
C PRO A 17 -6.93 5.32 2.12
N VAL A 18 -7.27 6.21 3.05
CA VAL A 18 -8.37 6.02 4.02
C VAL A 18 -9.72 6.04 3.32
N LEU A 19 -9.99 7.08 2.52
CA LEU A 19 -11.28 7.25 1.85
C LEU A 19 -11.55 6.22 0.76
N THR A 20 -10.51 5.55 0.25
CA THR A 20 -10.65 4.48 -0.74
C THR A 20 -10.50 3.09 -0.14
N ASN A 21 -10.12 2.99 1.14
CA ASN A 21 -9.75 1.74 1.79
C ASN A 21 -8.71 0.93 1.00
N ILE A 22 -7.77 1.66 0.37
CA ILE A 22 -6.68 1.09 -0.42
C ILE A 22 -5.38 1.57 0.20
N LEU A 23 -4.50 0.62 0.55
CA LEU A 23 -3.18 0.97 1.10
C LEU A 23 -2.41 1.95 0.20
N PRO A 24 -1.59 2.83 0.78
CA PRO A 24 -0.66 3.66 0.04
C PRO A 24 0.17 2.86 -0.97
N PRO A 25 0.51 3.42 -2.14
CA PRO A 25 1.24 2.70 -3.20
C PRO A 25 2.56 2.08 -2.73
N SER A 26 3.28 2.75 -1.83
CA SER A 26 4.54 2.26 -1.26
C SER A 26 4.35 0.96 -0.48
N LEU A 27 3.35 0.93 0.41
CA LEU A 27 3.02 -0.23 1.24
C LEU A 27 2.51 -1.39 0.38
N ARG A 28 1.62 -1.11 -0.59
CA ARG A 28 1.16 -2.13 -1.56
C ARG A 28 2.31 -2.73 -2.35
N SER A 29 3.29 -1.93 -2.73
CA SER A 29 4.47 -2.41 -3.46
C SER A 29 5.32 -3.36 -2.60
N LYS A 30 5.49 -3.05 -1.32
CA LYS A 30 6.18 -3.93 -0.35
C LYS A 30 5.42 -5.24 -0.15
N GLU A 31 4.10 -5.20 0.02
CA GLU A 31 3.26 -6.39 0.18
C GLU A 31 3.27 -7.27 -1.08
N ALA A 32 3.14 -6.65 -2.26
CA ALA A 32 3.19 -7.37 -3.52
C ALA A 32 4.56 -8.05 -3.72
N LEU A 33 5.64 -7.38 -3.35
CA LEU A 33 6.99 -7.94 -3.37
C LEU A 33 7.09 -9.17 -2.47
N LEU A 34 6.68 -9.05 -1.20
CA LEU A 34 6.71 -10.15 -0.23
C LEU A 34 5.83 -11.33 -0.66
N ARG A 35 4.64 -11.06 -1.20
CA ARG A 35 3.75 -12.10 -1.75
C ARG A 35 4.37 -12.83 -2.93
N THR A 36 5.08 -12.11 -3.79
CA THR A 36 5.72 -12.69 -4.97
C THR A 36 6.92 -13.54 -4.59
N THR A 37 7.76 -13.09 -3.66
CA THR A 37 8.92 -13.85 -3.19
C THR A 37 8.51 -15.07 -2.38
N THR A 38 7.55 -14.94 -1.47
CA THR A 38 7.02 -16.10 -0.71
C THR A 38 6.38 -17.14 -1.63
N LYS A 39 5.65 -16.72 -2.67
CA LYS A 39 5.12 -17.64 -3.70
C LYS A 39 6.25 -18.35 -4.45
N ALA A 40 7.33 -17.64 -4.76
CA ALA A 40 8.50 -18.20 -5.43
C ALA A 40 9.21 -19.24 -4.55
N ASP A 41 9.40 -18.95 -3.27
CA ASP A 41 10.02 -19.87 -2.30
C ASP A 41 9.20 -21.16 -2.14
N ARG A 42 7.88 -21.05 -2.14
CA ARG A 42 6.98 -22.22 -2.17
C ARG A 42 7.09 -23.00 -3.48
N THR A 43 7.34 -22.32 -4.60
CA THR A 43 7.42 -22.90 -5.94
C THR A 43 8.87 -23.03 -6.40
N LYS A 44 9.63 -23.94 -5.78
CA LYS A 44 11.08 -24.13 -6.03
C LYS A 44 11.46 -24.43 -7.50
N ARG A 45 10.50 -24.82 -8.33
CA ARG A 45 10.68 -25.06 -9.79
C ARG A 45 10.58 -23.79 -10.64
N ALA A 46 10.11 -22.67 -10.09
CA ALA A 46 9.96 -21.44 -10.85
C ALA A 46 11.33 -20.85 -11.20
N LEU A 47 11.47 -20.32 -12.43
CA LEU A 47 12.69 -19.61 -12.86
C LEU A 47 13.05 -18.47 -11.91
N PHE A 48 12.02 -17.76 -11.42
CA PHE A 48 12.20 -16.68 -10.47
C PHE A 48 12.84 -17.14 -9.14
N TYR A 49 12.55 -18.35 -8.66
CA TYR A 49 13.22 -18.94 -7.49
C TYR A 49 14.71 -19.17 -7.73
N GLN A 50 15.06 -19.71 -8.91
CA GLN A 50 16.47 -19.92 -9.30
C GLN A 50 17.23 -18.59 -9.38
N MET A 51 16.60 -17.55 -9.95
CA MET A 51 17.16 -16.19 -10.01
C MET A 51 17.36 -15.58 -8.62
N LEU A 52 16.44 -15.83 -7.68
CA LEU A 52 16.55 -15.35 -6.29
C LEU A 52 17.66 -16.06 -5.50
N ARG A 53 17.99 -17.32 -5.81
CA ARG A 53 19.15 -18.00 -5.24
C ARG A 53 20.47 -17.49 -5.80
N ASN A 54 20.50 -17.24 -7.10
CA ASN A 54 21.70 -16.79 -7.83
C ASN A 54 21.67 -15.28 -8.04
N THR A 55 21.38 -14.52 -6.98
CA THR A 55 21.31 -13.05 -7.09
C THR A 55 22.68 -12.48 -7.42
N PRO A 56 22.81 -11.65 -8.48
CA PRO A 56 24.07 -11.01 -8.78
C PRO A 56 24.46 -10.03 -7.67
N ASN A 57 25.76 -9.79 -7.53
CA ASN A 57 26.26 -8.75 -6.64
C ASN A 57 25.65 -7.39 -7.02
N LEU A 58 25.32 -6.58 -6.00
CA LEU A 58 24.84 -5.23 -6.25
C LEU A 58 25.94 -4.43 -6.96
N ARG A 59 25.64 -3.97 -8.18
CA ARG A 59 26.55 -3.09 -8.94
C ARG A 59 26.82 -1.77 -8.22
N LEU A 60 25.82 -1.24 -7.49
CA LEU A 60 25.88 0.03 -6.78
C LEU A 60 25.33 -0.13 -5.37
N LYS A 61 26.11 0.27 -4.35
CA LYS A 61 25.74 0.16 -2.92
C LYS A 61 24.47 0.94 -2.56
N SER A 62 24.18 2.04 -3.27
CA SER A 62 23.01 2.89 -3.01
C SER A 62 21.68 2.29 -3.49
N ARG A 63 21.73 1.30 -4.40
CA ARG A 63 20.50 0.72 -4.95
C ARG A 63 19.87 -0.22 -3.93
N LYS A 64 18.59 0.00 -3.62
CA LYS A 64 17.77 -0.97 -2.87
C LYS A 64 17.21 -1.99 -3.85
N SER A 65 17.86 -3.14 -3.93
CA SER A 65 17.41 -4.21 -4.83
C SER A 65 16.12 -4.86 -4.32
N PRO A 66 15.21 -5.30 -5.19
CA PRO A 66 13.99 -5.97 -4.76
C PRO A 66 14.24 -7.21 -3.90
N TRP A 67 15.30 -7.99 -4.19
CA TRP A 67 15.61 -9.19 -3.41
C TRP A 67 16.17 -8.86 -2.01
N SER A 68 16.98 -7.80 -1.86
CA SER A 68 17.45 -7.37 -0.54
C SER A 68 16.28 -6.86 0.30
N THR A 69 15.42 -6.03 -0.29
CA THR A 69 14.24 -5.50 0.39
C THR A 69 13.27 -6.62 0.75
N ALA A 70 13.05 -7.60 -0.11
CA ALA A 70 12.18 -8.73 0.21
C ALA A 70 12.70 -9.56 1.39
N LYS A 71 14.02 -9.79 1.48
CA LYS A 71 14.63 -10.48 2.64
C LYS A 71 14.44 -9.68 3.92
N GLU A 72 14.68 -8.38 3.89
CA GLU A 72 14.48 -7.48 5.03
C GLU A 72 13.01 -7.50 5.51
N LEU A 73 12.05 -7.37 4.58
CA LEU A 73 10.62 -7.42 4.88
C LEU A 73 10.18 -8.78 5.45
N ALA A 74 10.75 -9.87 4.96
CA ALA A 74 10.47 -11.21 5.47
C ALA A 74 11.02 -11.40 6.89
N LEU A 75 12.21 -10.87 7.18
CA LEU A 75 12.83 -10.93 8.52
C LEU A 75 12.09 -10.07 9.54
N SER A 76 11.57 -8.91 9.13
CA SER A 76 10.83 -8.01 10.00
C SER A 76 9.35 -8.40 10.21
N ASN A 77 8.88 -9.49 9.59
CA ASN A 77 7.46 -9.87 9.54
C ASN A 77 6.56 -8.70 9.12
N PHE A 78 6.93 -8.03 8.03
CA PHE A 78 6.23 -6.85 7.55
C PHE A 78 4.74 -7.11 7.28
N GLU A 79 3.90 -6.24 7.84
CA GLU A 79 2.45 -6.20 7.62
C GLU A 79 2.05 -4.79 7.21
N GLY A 80 1.50 -4.64 6.00
CA GLY A 80 1.24 -3.32 5.43
C GLY A 80 0.12 -2.55 6.12
N THR A 81 -0.92 -3.24 6.60
CA THR A 81 -2.04 -2.64 7.36
C THR A 81 -1.56 -2.06 8.69
N LYS A 82 -0.62 -2.74 9.35
CA LYS A 82 0.01 -2.28 10.58
C LYS A 82 0.89 -1.05 10.32
N GLU A 83 1.83 -1.13 9.36
CA GLU A 83 2.66 0.04 9.00
C GLU A 83 1.79 1.21 8.52
N TRP A 84 0.65 0.96 7.87
CA TRP A 84 -0.28 2.00 7.48
C TRP A 84 -0.95 2.68 8.68
N SER A 85 -1.43 1.90 9.66
CA SER A 85 -2.07 2.46 10.85
C SER A 85 -1.11 3.34 11.67
N GLU A 86 0.15 2.90 11.82
CA GLU A 86 1.21 3.66 12.48
C GLU A 86 1.54 4.95 11.70
N ASN A 87 1.65 4.84 10.38
CA ASN A 87 1.84 6.00 9.52
C ASN A 87 0.66 6.98 9.65
N TRP A 88 -0.59 6.53 9.61
CA TRP A 88 -1.77 7.38 9.71
C TRP A 88 -1.78 8.21 11.00
N ILE A 89 -1.46 7.60 12.14
CA ILE A 89 -1.38 8.28 13.44
C ILE A 89 -0.28 9.36 13.42
N SER A 90 0.84 9.10 12.75
CA SER A 90 1.97 10.03 12.67
C SER A 90 1.74 11.21 11.71
N ILE A 91 0.79 11.09 10.77
CA ILE A 91 0.58 12.11 9.77
C ILE A 91 -0.29 13.23 10.36
N ASP A 92 0.28 14.43 10.42
CA ASP A 92 -0.50 15.65 10.67
C ASP A 92 -1.39 15.95 9.45
N VAL A 93 -2.67 15.58 9.59
CA VAL A 93 -3.74 15.91 8.64
C VAL A 93 -4.91 16.50 9.40
N LYS A 94 -5.42 17.63 8.89
CA LYS A 94 -6.65 18.21 9.40
C LYS A 94 -7.77 17.18 9.40
N ASN A 95 -8.47 17.08 10.53
CA ASN A 95 -9.58 16.17 10.80
C ASN A 95 -9.23 14.68 10.85
N SER A 96 -7.95 14.30 11.02
CA SER A 96 -7.54 12.89 11.12
C SER A 96 -8.30 12.09 12.19
N GLY A 97 -8.70 12.75 13.28
CA GLY A 97 -9.50 12.17 14.37
C GLY A 97 -10.94 11.76 14.00
N LEU A 98 -11.44 12.09 12.80
CA LEU A 98 -12.73 11.59 12.30
C LEU A 98 -12.69 10.09 11.96
N VAL A 99 -11.50 9.53 11.78
CA VAL A 99 -11.31 8.12 11.41
C VAL A 99 -10.64 7.39 12.55
N SER A 100 -11.38 6.48 13.18
CA SER A 100 -10.87 5.65 14.29
C SER A 100 -9.96 4.53 13.79
N ASP A 101 -10.27 3.94 12.63
CA ASP A 101 -9.46 2.88 12.00
C ASP A 101 -9.21 3.20 10.53
N SER A 102 -7.93 3.38 10.18
CA SER A 102 -7.48 3.69 8.83
C SER A 102 -7.57 2.53 7.83
N ASN A 103 -7.78 1.30 8.32
CA ASN A 103 -7.94 0.08 7.52
C ASN A 103 -9.41 -0.36 7.40
N LYS A 104 -10.33 0.31 8.10
CA LYS A 104 -11.76 0.04 7.99
C LYS A 104 -12.35 0.92 6.89
N GLY A 105 -13.13 0.31 6.01
CA GLY A 105 -13.91 1.05 5.01
C GLY A 105 -14.83 2.06 5.68
N VAL A 106 -14.94 3.25 5.08
CA VAL A 106 -15.89 4.28 5.53
C VAL A 106 -17.31 3.75 5.35
N GLU A 107 -18.20 4.10 6.28
CA GLU A 107 -19.61 3.75 6.18
C GLU A 107 -20.17 4.12 4.80
N GLY A 108 -20.89 3.17 4.20
CA GLY A 108 -21.43 3.31 2.86
C GLY A 108 -20.52 2.78 1.74
N MET A 109 -19.26 2.39 1.97
CA MET A 109 -18.40 1.76 0.94
C MET A 109 -18.99 0.52 0.29
N ASP A 110 -19.78 -0.23 1.04
CA ASP A 110 -20.38 -1.48 0.56
C ASP A 110 -21.67 -1.22 -0.25
N LEU A 111 -22.14 0.03 -0.32
CA LEU A 111 -23.33 0.39 -1.10
C LEU A 111 -23.03 0.31 -2.61
N PRO A 112 -24.00 -0.16 -3.41
CA PRO A 112 -23.84 -0.18 -4.85
C PRO A 112 -23.75 1.24 -5.43
N ARG A 113 -23.09 1.34 -6.59
CA ARG A 113 -22.63 2.62 -7.19
C ARG A 113 -23.78 3.57 -7.56
N ASP A 114 -24.95 3.02 -7.84
CA ASP A 114 -26.19 3.76 -8.13
C ASP A 114 -26.65 4.57 -6.90
N VAL A 115 -26.63 3.96 -5.71
CA VAL A 115 -26.97 4.62 -4.43
C VAL A 115 -25.97 5.72 -4.09
N TRP A 116 -24.69 5.51 -4.38
CA TRP A 116 -23.62 6.50 -4.15
C TRP A 116 -23.81 7.83 -4.86
N SER A 117 -24.46 7.83 -6.03
CA SER A 117 -24.67 9.05 -6.81
C SER A 117 -25.73 9.98 -6.22
N VAL A 118 -26.66 9.42 -5.43
CA VAL A 118 -27.84 10.13 -4.89
C VAL A 118 -27.54 10.85 -3.58
N VAL A 119 -26.60 10.35 -2.77
CA VAL A 119 -26.21 10.95 -1.47
C VAL A 119 -25.44 12.29 -1.64
N ARG A 120 -25.12 12.68 -2.89
CA ARG A 120 -24.33 13.87 -3.20
C ARG A 120 -25.15 15.13 -3.50
N THR A 121 -26.48 15.04 -3.46
CA THR A 121 -27.43 16.17 -3.57
C THR A 121 -27.97 16.52 -2.20
#